data_AF-A0A8E1ZWZ2-F1
#
_entry.id   AF-A0A8E1ZWZ2-F1
#
_cell.length_a   1.000
_cell.length_b   1.000
_cell.length_c   1.000
_cell.angle_alpha   90.00
_cell.angle_beta   90.00
_cell.angle_gamma   90.00
#
_symmetry.space_group_name_H-M   'P 1'
#
loop_
_entity.id
_entity.type
_entity.pdbx_description
1 polymer ?
#
loop_
_entity_poly.entity_id
_entity_poly.type
_entity_poly.pdbx_seq_one_letter_code
_entity_poly.pdbx_strand_id
1 'polypeptide(L)'
;MDEKQKKTRKKEKKLSLLYVLGGGILKEDFIVKHTRMIVLIVILMFFFIGNRYTCMQKLREIDRLQQQLRDVRFEALSISSELTGNSRQSQIELLIEEQGVELEGAKTPPYELYK
;
A
#
# COMPACT_ATOMS: atom_id res chain seq x y z
N MET A 1 0.33 -27.35 -51.17
CA MET A 1 1.11 -28.39 -50.47
C MET A 1 1.44 -27.98 -49.01
N ASP A 2 0.77 -26.95 -48.50
CA ASP A 2 1.25 -26.14 -47.38
C ASP A 2 0.68 -26.59 -46.02
N GLU A 3 -0.49 -27.23 -46.00
CA GLU A 3 -1.09 -27.74 -44.76
C GLU A 3 -0.32 -28.92 -44.15
N LYS A 4 0.20 -29.84 -44.99
CA LYS A 4 0.99 -31.00 -44.51
C LYS A 4 2.30 -30.54 -43.87
N GLN A 5 2.96 -29.54 -44.45
CA GLN A 5 4.24 -29.01 -43.96
C GLN A 5 4.08 -28.18 -42.66
N LYS A 6 2.90 -27.55 -42.47
CA LYS A 6 2.57 -26.83 -41.22
C LYS A 6 2.23 -27.78 -40.07
N LYS A 7 1.56 -28.91 -40.35
CA LYS A 7 1.23 -29.96 -39.36
C LYS A 7 2.48 -30.72 -38.87
N THR A 8 3.44 -31.02 -39.75
CA THR A 8 4.70 -31.69 -39.36
C THR A 8 5.57 -30.80 -38.48
N ARG A 9 5.81 -29.53 -38.84
CA ARG A 9 6.56 -28.59 -38.00
C ARG A 9 5.94 -28.35 -36.62
N LYS A 10 4.60 -28.33 -36.52
CA LYS A 10 3.90 -28.20 -35.23
C LYS A 10 4.08 -29.43 -34.33
N LYS A 11 4.08 -30.63 -34.93
CA LYS A 11 4.34 -31.89 -34.20
C LYS A 11 5.79 -31.96 -33.72
N GLU A 12 6.76 -31.59 -34.56
CA GLU A 12 8.18 -31.54 -34.17
C GLU A 12 8.43 -30.58 -33.00
N LYS A 13 7.89 -29.35 -33.05
CA LYS A 13 8.02 -28.39 -31.93
C LYS A 13 7.38 -28.90 -30.63
N LYS A 14 6.23 -29.57 -30.70
CA LYS A 14 5.60 -30.17 -29.52
C LYS A 14 6.44 -31.32 -28.96
N LEU A 15 7.04 -32.14 -29.81
CA LEU A 15 7.94 -33.22 -29.40
C LEU A 15 9.23 -32.66 -28.77
N SER A 16 9.81 -31.59 -29.33
CA SER A 16 10.97 -30.92 -28.73
C SER A 16 10.65 -30.31 -27.36
N LEU A 17 9.49 -29.65 -27.21
CA LEU A 17 9.07 -29.11 -25.90
C LEU A 17 8.80 -30.23 -24.90
N LEU A 18 8.12 -31.31 -25.28
CA LEU A 18 7.89 -32.47 -24.42
C LEU A 18 9.18 -33.22 -24.08
N TYR A 19 10.15 -33.27 -24.99
CA TYR A 19 11.47 -33.86 -24.77
C TYR A 19 12.31 -33.03 -23.79
N VAL A 20 12.30 -31.70 -23.95
CA VAL A 20 12.98 -30.77 -23.05
C VAL A 20 12.35 -30.79 -21.66
N LEU A 21 11.00 -30.78 -21.57
CA LEU A 21 10.29 -30.85 -20.29
C LEU A 21 10.36 -32.25 -19.64
N GLY A 22 10.45 -33.30 -20.44
CA GLY A 22 10.53 -34.71 -20.00
C GLY A 22 11.92 -35.17 -19.56
N GLY A 23 12.87 -34.26 -19.42
CA GLY A 23 14.20 -34.57 -18.91
C GLY A 23 15.25 -34.93 -19.97
N GLY A 24 14.92 -34.79 -21.26
CA GLY A 24 15.89 -34.97 -22.35
C GLY A 24 17.06 -34.00 -22.29
N ILE A 25 16.81 -32.75 -21.85
CA ILE A 25 17.86 -31.74 -21.61
C ILE A 25 18.59 -31.96 -20.27
N LEU A 26 17.96 -32.64 -19.31
CA LEU A 26 18.59 -32.97 -18.03
C LEU A 26 19.60 -34.12 -18.15
N LYS A 27 19.43 -35.00 -19.15
CA LYS A 27 20.36 -36.09 -19.47
C LYS A 27 21.59 -35.65 -20.27
N GLU A 28 21.67 -34.39 -20.68
CA GLU A 28 22.87 -33.84 -21.30
C GLU A 28 24.04 -33.95 -20.30
N ASP A 29 25.14 -34.60 -20.67
CA ASP A 29 26.28 -34.89 -19.76
C ASP A 29 26.81 -33.63 -19.05
N PHE A 30 26.64 -32.46 -19.67
CA PHE A 30 26.97 -31.17 -19.10
C PHE A 30 26.10 -30.78 -17.90
N ILE A 31 24.78 -30.97 -17.99
CA ILE A 31 23.84 -30.63 -16.90
C ILE A 31 23.99 -31.60 -15.74
N VAL A 32 24.16 -32.90 -16.02
CA VAL A 32 24.39 -33.91 -14.96
C VAL A 32 25.66 -33.59 -14.17
N LYS A 33 26.75 -33.22 -14.86
CA LYS A 33 28.02 -32.86 -14.23
C LYS A 33 27.93 -31.60 -13.35
N HIS A 34 27.08 -30.64 -13.71
CA HIS A 34 26.90 -29.37 -12.99
C HIS A 34 25.58 -29.29 -12.19
N THR A 35 24.88 -30.40 -11.98
CA THR A 35 23.55 -30.43 -11.35
C THR A 35 23.55 -29.78 -9.97
N ARG A 36 24.62 -29.98 -9.17
CA ARG A 36 24.76 -29.35 -7.84
C ARG A 36 24.72 -27.81 -7.90
N MET A 37 25.36 -27.21 -8.91
CA MET A 37 25.36 -25.76 -9.10
C MET A 37 23.99 -25.25 -9.57
N ILE A 38 23.34 -25.98 -10.48
CA ILE A 38 22.02 -25.61 -11.00
C ILE A 38 20.97 -25.64 -9.89
N VAL A 39 20.96 -26.69 -9.07
CA VAL A 39 20.06 -26.80 -7.92
C VAL A 39 20.27 -25.65 -6.94
N LEU A 40 21.51 -25.26 -6.68
CA LEU A 40 21.83 -24.12 -5.81
C LEU A 40 21.25 -22.81 -6.37
N ILE A 41 21.41 -22.56 -7.68
CA ILE A 41 20.84 -21.38 -8.34
C ILE A 41 19.31 -21.38 -8.28
N VAL A 42 18.67 -22.53 -8.50
CA VAL A 42 17.21 -22.67 -8.43
C VAL A 42 16.70 -22.37 -7.02
N ILE A 43 17.36 -22.87 -5.98
CA ILE A 43 17.01 -22.57 -4.58
C ILE A 43 17.17 -21.07 -4.30
N LEU A 44 18.27 -20.46 -4.75
CA LEU A 44 18.48 -19.01 -4.62
C LEU A 44 17.41 -18.20 -5.35
N MET A 45 16.98 -18.63 -6.54
CA MET A 45 15.88 -18.01 -7.29
C MET A 45 14.57 -18.06 -6.49
N PHE A 46 14.22 -19.22 -5.91
CA PHE A 46 13.04 -19.34 -5.06
C PHE A 46 13.12 -18.42 -3.83
N PHE A 47 14.28 -18.38 -3.15
CA PHE A 47 14.50 -17.49 -2.01
C PHE A 47 14.38 -16.01 -2.41
N PHE A 48 14.95 -15.63 -3.56
CA PHE A 48 14.88 -14.26 -4.07
C PHE A 48 13.44 -13.83 -4.36
N ILE A 49 12.67 -14.70 -5.02
CA ILE A 49 11.25 -14.47 -5.29
C ILE A 49 10.48 -14.32 -3.97
N GLY A 50 10.67 -15.24 -3.02
CA GLY A 50 10.02 -15.18 -1.71
C GLY A 50 10.34 -13.91 -0.93
N ASN A 51 11.61 -13.50 -0.93
CA ASN A 51 12.06 -12.26 -0.30
C ASN A 51 11.42 -11.02 -0.97
N ARG A 52 11.38 -11.00 -2.31
CA ARG A 52 10.73 -9.92 -3.07
C ARG A 52 9.25 -9.78 -2.72
N TYR A 53 8.52 -10.89 -2.62
CA TYR A 53 7.11 -10.88 -2.23
C TYR A 53 6.91 -10.43 -0.78
N THR A 54 7.78 -10.87 0.13
CA THR A 54 7.75 -10.43 1.54
C THR A 54 7.94 -8.93 1.65
N CYS A 55 8.94 -8.38 0.94
CA CYS A 55 9.18 -6.94 0.86
C CYS A 55 7.96 -6.19 0.30
N MET A 56 7.36 -6.69 -0.78
CA MET A 56 6.16 -6.09 -1.37
C MET A 56 4.96 -6.08 -0.42
N GLN A 57 4.78 -7.14 0.37
CA GLN A 57 3.72 -7.21 1.36
C GLN A 57 3.93 -6.22 2.50
N LYS A 58 5.17 -6.11 2.99
CA LYS A 58 5.56 -5.15 4.03
C LYS A 58 5.43 -3.70 3.57
N LEU A 59 5.79 -3.42 2.33
CA LEU A 59 5.62 -2.08 1.78
C LEU A 59 4.15 -1.65 1.74
N ARG A 60 3.23 -2.56 1.34
CA ARG A 60 1.79 -2.29 1.39
C ARG A 60 1.27 -2.09 2.82
N GLU A 61 1.80 -2.85 3.77
CA GLU A 61 1.46 -2.71 5.18
C GLU A 61 1.86 -1.33 5.72
N ILE A 62 3.07 -0.87 5.40
CA ILE A 62 3.55 0.47 5.76
C ILE A 62 2.65 1.56 5.15
N ASP A 63 2.33 1.46 3.86
CA ASP A 63 1.50 2.47 3.18
C ASP A 63 0.10 2.58 3.81
N ARG A 64 -0.52 1.43 4.12
CA ARG A 64 -1.80 1.40 4.84
C ARG A 64 -1.71 2.06 6.21
N LEU A 65 -0.68 1.74 6.99
CA LEU A 65 -0.48 2.33 8.32
C LEU A 65 -0.25 3.85 8.24
N GLN A 66 0.52 4.31 7.25
CA GLN A 66 0.74 5.74 7.01
C GLN A 66 -0.54 6.46 6.61
N GLN A 67 -1.41 5.83 5.82
CA GLN A 67 -2.69 6.40 5.45
C GLN A 67 -3.61 6.54 6.67
N GLN A 68 -3.74 5.49 7.48
CA GLN A 68 -4.52 5.55 8.72
C GLN A 68 -4.03 6.66 9.67
N LEU A 69 -2.72 6.81 9.80
CA LEU A 69 -2.13 7.88 10.61
C LEU A 69 -2.50 9.28 10.08
N ARG A 70 -2.47 9.46 8.75
CA ARG A 70 -2.88 10.73 8.12
C ARG A 70 -4.36 11.00 8.38
N ASP A 71 -5.22 10.02 8.18
CA ASP A 71 -6.67 10.18 8.34
C ASP A 71 -7.03 10.60 9.77
N VAL A 72 -6.49 9.90 10.79
CA VAL A 72 -6.69 10.26 12.21
C VAL A 72 -6.16 11.66 12.52
N ARG A 73 -5.02 12.05 11.94
CA ARG A 73 -4.47 13.39 12.13
C ARG A 73 -5.37 14.47 11.51
N PHE A 74 -5.93 14.21 10.33
CA PHE A 74 -6.87 15.13 9.69
C PHE A 74 -8.18 15.22 10.47
N GLU A 75 -8.68 14.11 10.99
CA GLU A 75 -9.86 14.09 11.84
C GLU A 75 -9.65 14.91 13.12
N ALA A 76 -8.55 14.66 13.84
CA ALA A 76 -8.21 15.44 15.03
C ALA A 76 -8.05 16.93 14.73
N LEU A 77 -7.40 17.27 13.61
CA LEU A 77 -7.25 18.65 13.18
C LEU A 77 -8.60 19.28 12.84
N SER A 78 -9.47 18.57 12.14
CA SER A 78 -10.82 19.02 11.79
C SER A 78 -11.65 19.28 13.04
N ILE A 79 -11.68 18.34 13.99
CA ILE A 79 -12.40 18.49 15.26
C ILE A 79 -11.85 19.68 16.05
N SER A 80 -10.53 19.82 16.16
CA SER A 80 -9.91 20.96 16.85
C SER A 80 -10.20 22.30 16.16
N SER A 81 -10.26 22.32 14.83
CA SER A 81 -10.60 23.50 14.04
C SER A 81 -12.06 23.89 14.21
N GLU A 82 -12.97 22.91 14.23
CA GLU A 82 -14.39 23.11 14.48
C GLU A 82 -14.62 23.64 15.90
N LEU A 83 -13.97 23.04 16.90
CA LEU A 83 -14.02 23.52 18.28
C LEU A 83 -13.47 24.95 18.40
N THR A 84 -12.36 25.26 17.72
CA THR A 84 -11.80 26.62 17.70
C THR A 84 -12.75 27.60 17.03
N GLY A 85 -13.41 27.20 15.94
CA GLY A 85 -14.43 28.00 15.26
C GLY A 85 -15.63 28.28 16.15
N ASN A 86 -16.20 27.25 16.78
CA ASN A 86 -17.36 27.35 17.66
C ASN A 86 -17.02 28.09 18.98
N SER A 87 -15.78 28.01 19.44
CA SER A 87 -15.30 28.73 20.62
C SER A 87 -14.96 30.21 20.34
N ARG A 88 -15.07 30.70 19.10
CA ARG A 88 -14.89 32.13 18.81
C ARG A 88 -15.99 32.92 19.51
N GLN A 89 -15.60 34.00 20.19
CA GLN A 89 -16.51 34.90 20.89
C GLN A 89 -17.69 35.35 20.03
N SER A 90 -17.45 35.66 18.74
CA SER A 90 -18.51 36.05 17.80
C SER A 90 -19.55 34.95 17.55
N GLN A 91 -19.15 33.67 17.55
CA GLN A 91 -20.08 32.54 17.38
C GLN A 91 -20.85 32.27 18.68
N ILE A 92 -20.18 32.42 19.83
CA ILE A 92 -20.81 32.30 21.15
C ILE A 92 -21.87 33.40 21.34
N GLU A 93 -21.57 34.64 20.95
CA GLU A 93 -22.50 35.77 21.00
C GLU A 93 -23.75 35.52 20.12
N LEU A 94 -23.58 35.02 18.89
CA LEU A 94 -24.69 34.63 18.01
C LEU A 94 -25.56 33.51 18.61
N LEU A 95 -24.95 32.49 19.22
CA LEU A 95 -25.66 31.37 19.87
C LEU A 95 -26.47 31.83 21.09
N ILE A 96 -25.93 32.77 21.87
CA ILE A 96 -26.60 33.37 23.04
C ILE A 96 -27.82 34.19 22.58
N GLU A 97 -27.70 34.93 21.49
CA GLU A 97 -28.78 35.72 20.89
C GLU A 97 -29.88 34.83 20.30
N GLU A 98 -29.52 33.76 19.57
CA GLU A 98 -30.48 32.78 19.02
C GLU A 98 -31.24 32.01 20.11
N GLN A 99 -30.60 31.69 21.24
CA GLN A 99 -31.22 31.00 22.36
C GLN A 99 -32.03 31.93 23.28
N GLY A 100 -32.07 33.23 22.99
CA GLY A 100 -32.82 34.22 23.76
C GLY A 100 -32.28 34.43 25.18
N VAL A 101 -30.99 34.16 25.38
CA VAL A 101 -30.33 34.31 26.68
C VAL A 101 -29.88 35.76 26.82
N GLU A 102 -30.29 36.42 27.90
CA GLU A 102 -30.04 37.86 28.15
C GLU A 102 -28.61 38.08 28.71
N LEU A 103 -27.60 37.66 27.95
CA LEU A 103 -26.18 37.83 28.28
C LEU A 103 -25.49 38.59 27.14
N GLU A 104 -24.83 39.71 27.45
CA GLU A 104 -24.02 40.46 26.50
C GLU A 104 -22.55 40.50 26.92
N GLY A 105 -21.64 40.53 25.95
CA GLY A 105 -20.21 40.76 26.22
C GLY A 105 -19.99 42.13 26.89
N ALA A 106 -19.07 42.19 27.85
CA ALA A 106 -18.72 43.44 28.52
C ALA A 106 -18.11 44.45 27.53
N LYS A 107 -18.85 45.51 27.21
CA LYS A 107 -18.44 46.58 26.27
C LYS A 107 -17.48 47.60 26.89
N THR A 108 -17.30 47.57 28.21
CA THR A 108 -16.42 48.47 28.97
C THR A 108 -15.30 47.69 29.65
N PRO A 109 -14.06 48.23 29.67
CA PRO A 109 -12.94 47.55 30.31
C PRO A 109 -13.17 47.41 31.84
N PRO A 110 -12.61 46.36 32.48
CA PRO A 110 -12.74 46.16 33.92
C PRO A 110 -12.11 47.32 34.71
N TYR A 111 -12.74 47.72 35.81
CA TYR A 111 -12.18 48.74 36.71
C TYR A 111 -11.36 48.06 37.81
N GLU A 112 -10.12 48.50 38.00
CA GLU A 112 -9.31 48.09 39.15
C GLU A 112 -9.76 48.86 40.39
N LEU A 113 -10.28 48.13 41.38
CA LEU A 113 -10.59 48.70 42.70
C LEU A 113 -9.30 48.73 43.53
N TYR A 114 -8.61 49.87 43.54
CA TYR A 114 -7.51 50.11 44.47
C TYR A 114 -8.07 50.27 45.89
N LYS A 115 -7.41 49.61 46.85
CA LYS A 115 -7.79 49.61 48.27
C LYS A 115 -7.06 50.71 49.04
#